data_AF-A0A9D7XAS4-F1
#
_entry.id   AF-A0A9D7XAS4-F1
#
_cell.length_a   1.000
_cell.length_b   1.000
_cell.length_c   1.000
_cell.angle_alpha   90.00
_cell.angle_beta   90.00
_cell.angle_gamma   90.00
#
_symmetry.space_group_name_H-M   'P 1'
#
loop_
_entity.id
_entity.type
_entity.pdbx_description
1 polymer ?
#
loop_
_entity_poly.entity_id
_entity_poly.type
_entity_poly.pdbx_seq_one_letter_code
_entity_poly.pdbx_strand_id
1 'polypeptide(L)'
;MKRETSNVNSVAATLALKLTLTFHFSRFTVAPRARSGSRGFTLIELLVAMALVAMLMTMVYEGLRTGQKAAETGQNFIDRTNRLRITHEFVRQQVGRLMPLAYKQDSKDGKLFMFEGDDKKIRFVGPMPGYLGYGGTYVQELELIRDGRYQSLVFRYWLQNGFDEKDIDDSLPPILLLAGIRDGEFRFKGLNPEGKVGDWTGDWEDPQLTPLAIQLQLEMSPESRTEWPLLEIVMMVDGGATRGFNAGLQPAGLGTQMRKQKGIALVLVLWVSVLIAVLLGSFSLSARVEALQGRNLLDSTRARYAAEAGLHRAAYELRGNNPDTRWIADGREYPFEFEGAQIKVQIFDETGKVDLNVADLPLLIELFKFGGLEQVDAEALAAAVMDWRDPDDLISLNGAESDEYKAADRSYKPRNAPFETVSELQQVLGMSFEMYRELEPLLTIYSGRAQPNPAFASPEVLQLMPGMNPDLIQMFVQQRELPTGAPGQPQIPLVLPDGTPVVAQGGGLTYTIRSRATLPGGANAGLEATVRLGASMVARRPFRIVRWRDGESK
;
A
#
# COMPACT_ATOMS: atom_id res chain seq x y z
N MET A 1 5.93 36.90 18.37
CA MET A 1 4.73 36.55 17.59
C MET A 1 4.02 35.39 18.27
N LYS A 2 2.95 35.69 19.00
CA LYS A 2 2.08 34.73 19.68
C LYS A 2 0.65 35.08 19.28
N ARG A 3 -0.03 34.18 18.57
CA ARG A 3 -1.50 34.02 18.50
C ARG A 3 -1.81 33.10 17.30
N GLU A 4 -2.42 31.96 17.57
CA GLU A 4 -3.63 31.43 16.89
C GLU A 4 -3.78 29.92 17.13
N THR A 5 -4.36 29.56 18.28
CA THR A 5 -5.06 28.28 18.46
C THR A 5 -6.19 28.49 19.46
N SER A 6 -7.34 28.96 18.97
CA SER A 6 -8.57 29.07 19.77
C SER A 6 -9.76 29.23 18.83
N ASN A 7 -10.20 28.16 18.18
CA ASN A 7 -11.48 28.20 17.48
C ASN A 7 -12.21 26.84 17.42
N VAL A 8 -12.35 26.17 18.57
CA VAL A 8 -13.26 25.01 18.71
C VAL A 8 -14.34 25.25 19.77
N ASN A 9 -14.23 26.29 20.61
CA ASN A 9 -15.23 26.61 21.64
C ASN A 9 -16.27 27.67 21.24
N SER A 10 -16.28 28.20 20.01
CA SER A 10 -17.17 29.31 19.62
C SER A 10 -18.51 28.90 18.99
N VAL A 11 -18.69 27.63 18.62
CA VAL A 11 -19.95 27.16 18.00
C VAL A 11 -21.00 26.77 19.06
N ALA A 12 -20.58 26.36 20.27
CA ALA A 12 -21.49 26.03 21.36
C ALA A 12 -22.14 27.26 22.03
N ALA A 13 -21.54 28.45 21.91
CA ALA A 13 -22.06 29.68 22.53
C ALA A 13 -23.09 30.43 21.65
N THR A 14 -23.18 30.13 20.35
CA THR A 14 -24.00 30.91 19.41
C THR A 14 -25.47 30.45 19.34
N LEU A 15 -25.81 29.25 19.84
CA LEU A 15 -27.20 28.77 19.89
C LEU A 15 -27.97 29.18 21.16
N ALA A 16 -27.32 29.76 22.17
CA ALA A 16 -27.97 30.10 23.44
C ALA A 16 -28.57 31.52 23.52
N LEU A 17 -28.48 32.33 22.46
CA LEU A 17 -28.83 33.76 22.52
C LEU A 17 -29.76 34.24 21.39
N LYS A 18 -30.87 33.54 21.10
CA LYS A 18 -31.97 34.08 20.29
C LYS A 18 -33.33 33.54 20.75
N LEU A 19 -33.79 33.98 21.92
CA LEU A 19 -35.21 33.93 22.29
C LEU A 19 -35.49 34.94 23.42
N THR A 20 -35.34 36.22 23.11
CA THR A 20 -35.82 37.32 23.97
C THR A 20 -37.18 37.76 23.44
N LEU A 21 -38.26 37.24 24.04
CA LEU A 21 -39.62 37.69 23.79
C LEU A 21 -39.94 38.87 24.73
N THR A 22 -40.04 40.05 24.15
CA THR A 22 -40.46 41.30 24.81
C THR A 22 -41.97 41.24 25.11
N PHE A 23 -42.35 41.25 26.40
CA PHE A 23 -43.74 41.45 26.82
C PHE A 23 -43.89 42.82 27.50
N HIS A 24 -44.79 43.64 26.95
CA HIS A 24 -45.16 44.98 27.41
C HIS A 24 -46.18 44.85 28.57
N PHE A 25 -45.85 45.36 29.76
CA PHE A 25 -46.78 45.36 30.91
C PHE A 25 -47.53 46.70 31.02
N SER A 26 -48.82 46.69 30.68
CA SER A 26 -49.76 47.76 31.02
C SER A 26 -50.19 47.66 32.49
N ARG A 27 -50.14 48.77 33.22
CA ARG A 27 -50.55 48.88 34.64
C ARG A 27 -52.05 48.66 34.80
N PHE A 28 -52.44 47.59 35.49
CA PHE A 28 -53.77 47.46 36.11
C PHE A 28 -53.64 47.65 37.62
N THR A 29 -54.26 48.71 38.15
CA THR A 29 -54.51 48.95 39.57
C THR A 29 -55.50 47.92 40.11
N VAL A 30 -55.12 47.20 41.16
CA VAL A 30 -55.97 46.23 41.87
C VAL A 30 -56.34 46.78 43.25
N ALA A 31 -57.64 46.91 43.50
CA ALA A 31 -58.26 47.20 44.80
C ALA A 31 -58.31 45.93 45.69
N PRO A 32 -58.49 46.04 47.02
CA PRO A 32 -58.05 45.01 47.96
C PRO A 32 -59.06 43.88 48.23
N ARG A 33 -58.47 42.69 48.41
CA ARG A 33 -58.92 41.49 49.14
C ARG A 33 -60.24 40.80 48.75
N ALA A 34 -60.07 39.61 48.17
CA ALA A 34 -60.67 38.39 48.72
C ALA A 34 -59.55 37.40 49.05
N ARG A 35 -59.51 36.90 50.28
CA ARG A 35 -58.58 35.83 50.69
C ARG A 35 -58.93 34.56 49.92
N SER A 36 -58.12 34.16 48.94
CA SER A 36 -58.07 32.76 48.48
C SER A 36 -56.91 32.07 49.19
N GLY A 37 -57.18 30.91 49.78
CA GLY A 37 -56.21 30.15 50.56
C GLY A 37 -55.00 29.78 49.72
N SER A 38 -53.82 29.99 50.29
CA SER A 38 -52.57 29.37 49.86
C SER A 38 -52.73 27.85 49.92
N ARG A 39 -52.96 27.21 48.77
CA ARG A 39 -52.77 25.77 48.61
C ARG A 39 -51.26 25.52 48.58
N GLY A 40 -50.70 25.12 49.72
CA GLY A 40 -49.39 24.49 49.75
C GLY A 40 -49.41 23.25 48.86
N PHE A 41 -48.29 22.98 48.18
CA PHE A 41 -48.10 21.80 47.33
C PHE A 41 -48.55 20.54 48.09
N THR A 42 -49.35 19.71 47.42
CA THR A 42 -49.83 18.48 48.05
C THR A 42 -48.69 17.47 48.20
N LEU A 43 -48.69 16.69 49.29
CA LEU A 43 -47.70 15.62 49.51
C LEU A 43 -47.61 14.66 48.30
N ILE A 44 -48.73 14.48 47.59
CA ILE A 44 -48.85 13.68 46.38
C ILE A 44 -48.09 14.29 45.20
N GLU A 45 -48.13 15.61 44.99
CA GLU A 45 -47.35 16.26 43.92
C GLU A 45 -45.86 16.15 44.15
N LEU A 46 -45.40 16.24 45.41
CA LEU A 46 -43.99 16.13 45.75
C LEU A 46 -43.49 14.68 45.62
N LEU A 47 -44.33 13.70 45.98
CA LEU A 47 -44.08 12.28 45.73
C LEU A 47 -44.07 11.94 44.24
N VAL A 48 -44.99 12.49 43.45
CA VAL A 48 -45.03 12.30 41.99
C VAL A 48 -43.81 12.95 41.33
N ALA A 49 -43.40 14.14 41.76
CA ALA A 49 -42.20 14.81 41.25
C ALA A 49 -40.93 14.02 41.59
N MET A 50 -40.79 13.53 42.82
CA MET A 50 -39.64 12.70 43.22
C MET A 50 -39.62 11.35 42.50
N ALA A 51 -40.78 10.70 42.33
CA ALA A 51 -40.89 9.46 41.57
C ALA A 51 -40.51 9.67 40.10
N LEU A 52 -40.94 10.79 39.50
CA LEU A 52 -40.57 11.16 38.14
C LEU A 52 -39.08 11.45 38.00
N VAL A 53 -38.48 12.17 38.94
CA VAL A 53 -37.04 12.48 38.95
C VAL A 53 -36.21 11.22 39.16
N ALA A 54 -36.62 10.33 40.06
CA ALA A 54 -35.96 9.05 40.28
C ALA A 54 -36.01 8.20 39.00
N MET A 55 -37.19 8.11 38.36
CA MET A 55 -37.35 7.38 37.10
C MET A 55 -36.50 7.99 35.97
N LEU A 56 -36.41 9.32 35.91
CA LEU A 56 -35.51 10.07 35.01
C LEU A 56 -34.04 9.71 35.25
N MET A 57 -33.57 9.76 36.49
CA MET A 57 -32.20 9.42 36.88
C MET A 57 -31.87 7.98 36.49
N THR A 58 -32.78 7.03 36.75
CA THR A 58 -32.58 5.62 36.38
C THR A 58 -32.54 5.42 34.87
N MET A 59 -33.39 6.12 34.10
CA MET A 59 -33.37 6.07 32.65
C MET A 59 -32.10 6.67 32.06
N VAL A 60 -31.63 7.80 32.59
CA VAL A 60 -30.36 8.42 32.17
C VAL A 60 -29.19 7.49 32.51
N TYR A 61 -29.18 6.91 33.71
CA TYR A 61 -28.14 5.98 34.14
C TYR A 61 -28.12 4.69 33.30
N GLU A 62 -29.28 4.07 33.05
CA GLU A 62 -29.37 2.89 32.19
C GLU A 62 -29.09 3.21 30.72
N GLY A 63 -29.46 4.41 30.25
CA GLY A 63 -29.08 4.89 28.92
C GLY A 63 -27.57 5.06 28.77
N LEU A 64 -26.90 5.63 29.79
CA LEU A 64 -25.45 5.78 29.82
C LEU A 64 -24.73 4.43 29.88
N ARG A 65 -25.21 3.53 30.75
CA ARG A 65 -24.68 2.18 30.93
C ARG A 65 -24.87 1.32 29.68
N THR A 66 -26.03 1.41 29.03
CA THR A 66 -26.31 0.74 27.76
C THR A 66 -25.45 1.33 26.65
N GLY A 67 -25.26 2.64 26.62
CA GLY A 67 -24.36 3.32 25.68
C GLY A 67 -22.89 2.88 25.83
N GLN A 68 -22.40 2.78 27.07
CA GLN A 68 -21.05 2.28 27.37
C GLN A 68 -20.89 0.81 26.94
N LYS A 69 -21.84 -0.05 27.30
CA LYS A 69 -21.80 -1.48 26.94
C LYS A 69 -21.94 -1.69 25.43
N ALA A 70 -22.75 -0.86 24.76
CA ALA A 70 -22.86 -0.85 23.29
C ALA A 70 -21.57 -0.35 22.63
N ALA A 71 -20.91 0.65 23.20
CA ALA A 71 -19.62 1.13 22.73
C ALA A 71 -18.52 0.06 22.89
N GLU A 72 -18.42 -0.62 24.04
CA GLU A 72 -17.46 -1.70 24.27
C GLU A 72 -17.72 -2.92 23.36
N THR A 73 -18.99 -3.29 23.18
CA THR A 73 -19.36 -4.39 22.26
C THR A 73 -19.08 -4.02 20.80
N GLY A 74 -19.31 -2.75 20.44
CA GLY A 74 -18.98 -2.18 19.13
C GLY A 74 -17.47 -2.14 18.88
N GLN A 75 -16.66 -1.75 19.88
CA GLN A 75 -15.21 -1.71 19.78
C GLN A 75 -14.63 -3.10 19.52
N ASN A 76 -15.07 -4.11 20.28
CA ASN A 76 -14.64 -5.49 20.10
C ASN A 76 -15.09 -6.08 18.74
N PHE A 77 -16.21 -5.62 18.18
CA PHE A 77 -16.62 -5.99 16.82
C PHE A 77 -15.73 -5.31 15.77
N ILE A 78 -15.43 -4.02 15.96
CA ILE A 78 -14.52 -3.24 15.10
C ILE A 78 -13.12 -3.88 15.08
N ASP A 79 -12.54 -4.21 16.24
CA ASP A 79 -11.19 -4.79 16.31
C ASP A 79 -11.10 -6.16 15.62
N ARG A 80 -12.15 -6.98 15.73
CA ARG A 80 -12.23 -8.29 15.04
C ARG A 80 -12.36 -8.14 13.52
N THR A 81 -13.27 -7.30 13.06
CA THR A 81 -13.44 -7.01 11.63
C THR A 81 -12.18 -6.34 11.05
N ASN A 82 -11.53 -5.48 11.84
CA ASN A 82 -10.29 -4.82 11.45
C ASN A 82 -9.13 -5.83 11.35
N ARG A 83 -9.02 -6.80 12.28
CA ARG A 83 -8.01 -7.87 12.20
C ARG A 83 -8.21 -8.75 10.97
N LEU A 84 -9.45 -9.15 10.67
CA LEU A 84 -9.75 -9.90 9.45
C LEU A 84 -9.34 -9.12 8.20
N ARG A 85 -9.70 -7.83 8.13
CA ARG A 85 -9.31 -6.94 7.02
C ARG A 85 -7.78 -6.80 6.90
N ILE A 86 -7.09 -6.58 8.01
CA ILE A 86 -5.62 -6.46 8.05
C ILE A 86 -4.97 -7.75 7.56
N THR A 87 -5.44 -8.91 8.03
CA THR A 87 -4.92 -10.20 7.57
C THR A 87 -5.18 -10.43 6.10
N HIS A 88 -6.38 -10.11 5.62
CA HIS A 88 -6.72 -10.23 4.19
C HIS A 88 -5.83 -9.32 3.33
N GLU A 89 -5.64 -8.06 3.71
CA GLU A 89 -4.73 -7.13 3.02
C GLU A 89 -3.28 -7.60 3.09
N PHE A 90 -2.82 -8.08 4.26
CA PHE A 90 -1.47 -8.58 4.44
C PHE A 90 -1.19 -9.78 3.52
N VAL A 91 -2.05 -10.81 3.55
CA VAL A 91 -1.89 -12.00 2.69
C VAL A 91 -1.96 -11.61 1.22
N ARG A 92 -2.91 -10.74 0.84
CA ARG A 92 -3.01 -10.21 -0.52
C ARG A 92 -1.73 -9.51 -0.97
N GLN A 93 -1.16 -8.66 -0.12
CA GLN A 93 0.06 -7.92 -0.43
C GLN A 93 1.28 -8.83 -0.50
N GLN A 94 1.47 -9.76 0.46
CA GLN A 94 2.64 -10.65 0.46
C GLN A 94 2.61 -11.61 -0.73
N VAL A 95 1.49 -12.32 -0.93
CA VAL A 95 1.35 -13.27 -2.05
C VAL A 95 1.32 -12.54 -3.39
N GLY A 96 0.70 -11.36 -3.47
CA GLY A 96 0.70 -10.55 -4.69
C GLY A 96 2.07 -9.96 -5.06
N ARG A 97 3.01 -9.91 -4.11
CA ARG A 97 4.41 -9.45 -4.31
C ARG A 97 5.41 -10.59 -4.39
N LEU A 98 4.93 -11.83 -4.54
CA LEU A 98 5.76 -12.99 -4.80
C LEU A 98 6.67 -12.75 -6.01
N MET A 99 7.94 -13.15 -5.87
CA MET A 99 8.95 -13.08 -6.91
C MET A 99 9.32 -14.48 -7.38
N PRO A 100 9.49 -14.71 -8.69
CA PRO A 100 9.92 -16.00 -9.24
C PRO A 100 11.43 -16.18 -9.07
N LEU A 101 11.88 -16.22 -7.81
CA LEU A 101 13.27 -16.41 -7.42
C LEU A 101 13.40 -17.75 -6.69
N ALA A 102 14.49 -18.46 -6.93
CA ALA A 102 14.74 -19.74 -6.29
C ALA A 102 15.33 -19.53 -4.89
N TYR A 103 14.84 -20.28 -3.90
CA TYR A 103 15.37 -20.24 -2.53
C TYR A 103 16.02 -21.54 -2.09
N LYS A 104 15.91 -22.60 -2.89
CA LYS A 104 16.49 -23.90 -2.63
C LYS A 104 16.84 -24.59 -3.95
N GLN A 105 17.91 -25.38 -3.93
CA GLN A 105 18.29 -26.25 -5.04
C GLN A 105 18.46 -27.68 -4.51
N ASP A 106 17.81 -28.66 -5.14
CA ASP A 106 17.99 -30.06 -4.76
C ASP A 106 19.39 -30.53 -5.15
N SER A 107 20.15 -31.02 -4.18
CA SER A 107 21.52 -31.49 -4.37
C SER A 107 21.62 -32.75 -5.24
N LYS A 108 20.51 -33.49 -5.47
CA LYS A 108 20.50 -34.74 -6.24
C LYS A 108 20.25 -34.54 -7.73
N ASP A 109 19.30 -33.66 -8.09
CA ASP A 109 18.87 -33.45 -9.48
C ASP A 109 19.01 -31.99 -9.95
N GLY A 110 19.49 -31.09 -9.09
CA GLY A 110 19.75 -29.69 -9.41
C GLY A 110 18.50 -28.83 -9.58
N LYS A 111 17.31 -29.35 -9.27
CA LYS A 111 16.05 -28.61 -9.41
C LYS A 111 16.01 -27.39 -8.50
N LEU A 112 15.56 -26.27 -9.07
CA LEU A 112 15.39 -25.01 -8.36
C LEU A 112 13.96 -24.91 -7.80
N PHE A 113 13.84 -24.49 -6.55
CA PHE A 113 12.56 -24.32 -5.87
C PHE A 113 12.25 -22.83 -5.78
N MET A 114 11.27 -22.38 -6.55
CA MET A 114 10.76 -21.00 -6.55
C MET A 114 9.46 -20.88 -5.74
N PHE A 115 8.64 -21.93 -5.75
CA PHE A 115 7.38 -22.00 -5.00
C PHE A 115 7.13 -23.42 -4.51
N GLU A 116 6.67 -23.56 -3.27
CA GLU A 116 6.13 -24.82 -2.75
C GLU A 116 4.74 -24.54 -2.17
N GLY A 117 3.78 -25.44 -2.39
CA GLY A 117 2.44 -25.26 -1.87
C GLY A 117 1.61 -26.54 -1.85
N ASP A 118 0.94 -26.76 -0.73
CA ASP A 118 -0.09 -27.78 -0.53
C ASP A 118 -1.36 -27.13 0.05
N ASP A 119 -2.33 -27.93 0.49
CA ASP A 119 -3.61 -27.43 0.99
C ASP A 119 -3.48 -26.69 2.33
N LYS A 120 -2.37 -26.83 3.07
CA LYS A 120 -2.16 -26.19 4.38
C LYS A 120 -1.07 -25.15 4.40
N LYS A 121 -0.14 -25.18 3.45
CA LYS A 121 1.07 -24.35 3.49
C LYS A 121 1.43 -23.85 2.11
N ILE A 122 1.90 -22.60 2.06
CA ILE A 122 2.61 -22.06 0.90
C ILE A 122 3.95 -21.47 1.33
N ARG A 123 4.98 -21.67 0.52
CA ARG A 123 6.31 -21.11 0.72
C ARG A 123 6.83 -20.51 -0.58
N PHE A 124 7.28 -19.26 -0.50
CA PHE A 124 7.63 -18.47 -1.67
C PHE A 124 8.62 -17.37 -1.34
N VAL A 125 9.24 -16.78 -2.36
CA VAL A 125 10.13 -15.63 -2.20
C VAL A 125 9.35 -14.33 -2.39
N GLY A 126 9.55 -13.36 -1.51
CA GLY A 126 8.96 -12.02 -1.64
C GLY A 126 9.71 -10.96 -0.84
N PRO A 127 9.48 -9.67 -1.14
CA PRO A 127 10.06 -8.57 -0.37
C PRO A 127 9.32 -8.44 0.97
N MET A 128 10.06 -8.17 2.05
CA MET A 128 9.44 -7.77 3.32
C MET A 128 9.16 -6.26 3.35
N PRO A 129 8.12 -5.79 4.07
CA PRO A 129 7.95 -4.37 4.34
C PRO A 129 9.21 -3.81 4.99
N GLY A 130 9.69 -2.62 4.57
CA GLY A 130 11.00 -2.09 4.97
C GLY A 130 11.21 -1.85 6.47
N TYR A 131 10.16 -1.94 7.30
CA TYR A 131 10.25 -1.89 8.76
C TYR A 131 10.34 -3.27 9.44
N LEU A 132 10.16 -4.37 8.69
CA LEU A 132 10.19 -5.76 9.18
C LEU A 132 11.39 -6.57 8.66
N GLY A 133 12.26 -6.01 7.81
CA GLY A 133 13.41 -6.73 7.25
C GLY A 133 14.64 -5.84 7.00
N TYR A 134 15.80 -6.48 6.87
CA TYR A 134 17.12 -5.93 6.50
C TYR A 134 17.29 -5.66 5.00
N GLY A 135 16.20 -5.38 4.28
CA GLY A 135 16.22 -5.35 2.81
C GLY A 135 16.46 -6.72 2.18
N GLY A 136 16.54 -6.73 0.86
CA GLY A 136 16.57 -7.94 0.03
C GLY A 136 15.27 -8.74 0.06
N THR A 137 15.40 -10.00 -0.30
CA THR A 137 14.29 -10.94 -0.48
C THR A 137 14.26 -11.96 0.65
N TYR A 138 13.05 -12.43 0.96
CA TYR A 138 12.79 -13.34 2.06
C TYR A 138 12.07 -14.56 1.54
N VAL A 139 12.44 -15.73 2.07
CA VAL A 139 11.58 -16.90 2.05
C VAL A 139 10.46 -16.64 3.03
N GLN A 140 9.23 -16.62 2.55
CA GLN A 140 8.03 -16.37 3.31
C GLN A 140 7.18 -17.63 3.32
N GLU A 141 6.55 -17.91 4.46
CA GLU A 141 5.67 -19.05 4.63
C GLU A 141 4.37 -18.63 5.28
N LEU A 142 3.26 -19.08 4.69
CA LEU A 142 1.93 -19.00 5.26
C LEU A 142 1.45 -20.42 5.51
N GLU A 143 1.05 -20.69 6.74
CA GLU A 143 0.67 -22.04 7.17
C GLU A 143 -0.62 -22.02 8.00
N LEU A 144 -1.49 -23.00 7.76
CA LEU A 144 -2.66 -23.29 8.58
C LEU A 144 -2.29 -24.32 9.65
N ILE A 145 -1.98 -23.85 10.85
CA ILE A 145 -1.62 -24.71 11.98
C ILE A 145 -2.84 -25.02 12.84
N ARG A 146 -2.86 -26.20 13.45
CA ARG A 146 -3.93 -26.57 14.38
C ARG A 146 -3.62 -26.01 15.78
N ASP A 147 -4.56 -25.23 16.32
CA ASP A 147 -4.51 -24.62 17.64
C ASP A 147 -5.72 -25.07 18.47
N GLY A 148 -5.54 -26.21 19.15
CA GLY A 148 -6.59 -26.87 19.91
C GLY A 148 -7.74 -27.38 19.03
N ARG A 149 -8.93 -26.78 19.19
CA ARG A 149 -10.16 -27.15 18.45
C ARG A 149 -10.23 -26.51 17.05
N TYR A 150 -9.54 -25.40 16.85
CA TYR A 150 -9.59 -24.60 15.63
C TYR A 150 -8.21 -24.59 14.96
N GLN A 151 -8.14 -24.00 13.77
CA GLN A 151 -6.91 -23.68 13.07
C GLN A 151 -6.60 -22.18 13.23
N SER A 152 -5.33 -21.86 13.01
CA SER A 152 -4.78 -20.52 12.98
C SER A 152 -3.95 -20.36 11.73
N LEU A 153 -4.13 -19.24 11.02
CA LEU A 153 -3.26 -18.83 9.93
C LEU A 153 -2.06 -18.10 10.54
N VAL A 154 -0.87 -18.62 10.26
CA VAL A 154 0.38 -18.08 10.78
C VAL A 154 1.35 -17.73 9.65
N PHE A 155 2.30 -16.86 9.97
CA PHE A 155 3.31 -16.38 9.04
C PHE A 155 4.71 -16.56 9.63
N ARG A 156 5.62 -17.08 8.81
CA ARG A 156 7.06 -17.20 9.09
C ARG A 156 7.85 -16.59 7.94
N TYR A 157 9.07 -16.15 8.23
CA TYR A 157 9.95 -15.58 7.23
C TYR A 157 11.42 -15.78 7.59
N TRP A 158 12.25 -15.91 6.57
CA TRP A 158 13.70 -16.06 6.66
C TRP A 158 14.36 -15.27 5.53
N LEU A 159 15.58 -14.79 5.72
CA LEU A 159 16.36 -14.20 4.62
C LEU A 159 16.55 -15.25 3.51
N GLN A 160 16.31 -14.88 2.25
CA GLN A 160 16.53 -15.81 1.12
C GLN A 160 18.01 -16.14 0.96
N ASN A 161 18.87 -15.13 1.12
CA ASN A 161 20.31 -15.34 1.04
C ASN A 161 20.79 -16.14 2.26
N GLY A 162 21.39 -17.30 2.01
CA GLY A 162 21.82 -18.24 3.05
C GLY A 162 20.70 -19.10 3.66
N PHE A 163 19.50 -19.13 3.06
CA PHE A 163 18.43 -20.01 3.52
C PHE A 163 18.77 -21.49 3.32
N ASP A 164 18.76 -22.27 4.40
CA ASP A 164 18.69 -23.74 4.38
C ASP A 164 17.53 -24.16 5.31
N GLU A 165 16.67 -25.07 4.83
CA GLU A 165 15.56 -25.60 5.62
C GLU A 165 16.03 -26.31 6.89
N LYS A 166 17.26 -26.83 6.90
CA LYS A 166 17.84 -27.50 8.08
C LYS A 166 18.16 -26.54 9.22
N ASP A 167 18.31 -25.26 8.90
CA ASP A 167 18.67 -24.20 9.86
C ASP A 167 17.44 -23.48 10.42
N ILE A 168 16.23 -23.97 10.11
CA ILE A 168 14.99 -23.42 10.65
C ILE A 168 14.92 -23.71 12.16
N ASP A 169 14.90 -22.65 12.96
CA ASP A 169 14.65 -22.73 14.40
C ASP A 169 13.14 -22.84 14.68
N ASP A 170 12.66 -24.08 14.83
CA ASP A 170 11.28 -24.40 15.17
C ASP A 170 10.83 -23.87 16.55
N SER A 171 11.78 -23.41 17.40
CA SER A 171 11.45 -22.84 18.72
C SER A 171 10.89 -21.42 18.62
N LEU A 172 11.15 -20.71 17.52
CA LEU A 172 10.63 -19.36 17.30
C LEU A 172 9.11 -19.40 17.02
N PRO A 173 8.30 -18.69 17.83
CA PRO A 173 6.86 -18.69 17.63
C PRO A 173 6.51 -17.96 16.33
N PRO A 174 5.59 -18.51 15.51
CA PRO A 174 5.21 -17.86 14.27
C PRO A 174 4.31 -16.64 14.53
N ILE A 175 4.22 -15.73 13.56
CA ILE A 175 3.37 -14.55 13.65
C ILE A 175 1.91 -14.98 13.43
N LEU A 176 1.07 -14.81 14.45
CA LEU A 176 -0.36 -15.13 14.36
C LEU A 176 -1.12 -14.07 13.57
N LEU A 177 -1.52 -14.41 12.33
CA LEU A 177 -2.32 -13.53 11.49
C LEU A 177 -3.81 -13.61 11.85
N LEU A 178 -4.37 -14.81 11.91
CA LEU A 178 -5.80 -15.04 12.17
C LEU A 178 -6.01 -16.34 12.95
N ALA A 179 -6.90 -16.32 13.92
CA ALA A 179 -7.26 -17.48 14.73
C ALA A 179 -8.77 -17.78 14.60
N GLY A 180 -9.18 -18.96 15.07
CA GLY A 180 -10.60 -19.34 15.12
C GLY A 180 -11.15 -19.80 13.77
N ILE A 181 -10.29 -20.38 12.94
CA ILE A 181 -10.63 -20.98 11.66
C ILE A 181 -11.14 -22.41 11.94
N ARG A 182 -12.33 -22.75 11.46
CA ARG A 182 -12.90 -24.10 11.62
C ARG A 182 -12.24 -25.07 10.64
N ASP A 183 -12.14 -24.66 9.39
CA ASP A 183 -11.46 -25.36 8.32
C ASP A 183 -10.89 -24.37 7.32
N GLY A 184 -9.87 -24.75 6.57
CA GLY A 184 -9.26 -23.89 5.59
C GLY A 184 -8.31 -24.64 4.66
N GLU A 185 -8.19 -24.15 3.44
CA GLU A 185 -7.29 -24.70 2.44
C GLU A 185 -6.71 -23.63 1.50
N PHE A 186 -5.50 -23.90 1.02
CA PHE A 186 -4.91 -23.25 -0.14
C PHE A 186 -5.21 -24.03 -1.41
N ARG A 187 -5.43 -23.30 -2.50
CA ARG A 187 -5.59 -23.87 -3.85
C ARG A 187 -4.81 -23.07 -4.86
N PHE A 188 -4.37 -23.75 -5.91
CA PHE A 188 -3.45 -23.21 -6.91
C PHE A 188 -4.01 -23.33 -8.32
N LYS A 189 -3.64 -22.38 -9.17
CA LYS A 189 -3.99 -22.41 -10.59
C LYS A 189 -2.76 -22.14 -11.44
N GLY A 190 -2.44 -23.04 -12.35
CA GLY A 190 -1.24 -22.97 -13.20
C GLY A 190 -1.53 -22.99 -14.70
N LEU A 191 -0.46 -23.01 -15.49
CA LEU A 191 -0.51 -23.40 -16.89
C LEU A 191 -0.30 -24.91 -17.01
N ASN A 192 -1.08 -25.56 -17.86
CA ASN A 192 -0.85 -26.95 -18.25
C ASN A 192 0.28 -27.05 -19.30
N PRO A 193 0.74 -28.26 -19.66
CA PRO A 193 1.81 -28.45 -20.66
C PRO A 193 1.51 -27.83 -22.04
N GLU A 194 0.23 -27.62 -22.38
CA GLU A 194 -0.21 -26.96 -23.62
C GLU A 194 -0.27 -25.42 -23.50
N GLY A 195 0.16 -24.84 -22.38
CA GLY A 195 0.19 -23.40 -22.13
C GLY A 195 -1.19 -22.78 -21.87
N LYS A 196 -2.20 -23.60 -21.51
CA LYS A 196 -3.55 -23.14 -21.13
C LYS A 196 -3.70 -23.11 -19.61
N VAL A 197 -4.55 -22.21 -19.11
CA VAL A 197 -4.88 -22.14 -17.68
C VAL A 197 -5.62 -23.42 -17.28
N GLY A 198 -5.07 -24.14 -16.31
CA GLY A 198 -5.65 -25.37 -15.76
C GLY A 198 -6.73 -25.13 -14.69
N ASP A 199 -7.25 -26.21 -14.13
CA ASP A 199 -8.20 -26.20 -13.01
C ASP A 199 -7.48 -25.95 -11.67
N TRP A 200 -8.27 -25.70 -10.61
CA TRP A 200 -7.75 -25.50 -9.26
C TRP A 200 -7.24 -26.82 -8.65
N THR A 201 -5.97 -26.86 -8.27
CA THR A 201 -5.34 -27.99 -7.56
C THR A 201 -5.13 -27.67 -6.08
N GLY A 202 -5.06 -28.68 -5.22
CA GLY A 202 -4.70 -28.54 -3.80
C GLY A 202 -3.21 -28.76 -3.53
N ASP A 203 -2.47 -29.24 -4.51
CA ASP A 203 -1.03 -29.48 -4.44
C ASP A 203 -0.35 -28.84 -5.67
N TRP A 204 0.84 -28.30 -5.47
CA TRP A 204 1.63 -27.66 -6.53
C TRP A 204 2.79 -28.55 -6.96
N GLU A 205 2.62 -29.21 -8.11
CA GLU A 205 3.51 -30.29 -8.55
C GLU A 205 4.90 -29.83 -9.05
N ASP A 206 4.99 -28.64 -9.67
CA ASP A 206 6.25 -28.14 -10.24
C ASP A 206 6.81 -26.95 -9.43
N PRO A 207 7.75 -27.20 -8.52
CA PRO A 207 8.30 -26.16 -7.67
C PRO A 207 9.16 -25.13 -8.42
N GLN A 208 9.51 -25.39 -9.68
CA GLN A 208 10.26 -24.44 -10.54
C GLN A 208 9.36 -23.36 -11.14
N LEU A 209 8.04 -23.50 -11.00
CA LEU A 209 7.07 -22.55 -11.52
C LEU A 209 6.28 -21.91 -10.39
N THR A 210 5.85 -20.67 -10.61
CA THR A 210 4.96 -19.94 -9.71
C THR A 210 3.51 -20.05 -10.21
N PRO A 211 2.52 -20.27 -9.34
CA PRO A 211 1.10 -20.37 -9.73
C PRO A 211 0.56 -19.06 -10.28
N LEU A 212 -0.26 -19.10 -11.34
CA LEU A 212 -0.92 -17.90 -11.88
C LEU A 212 -1.95 -17.31 -10.91
N ALA A 213 -2.56 -18.13 -10.06
CA ALA A 213 -3.43 -17.67 -9.00
C ALA A 213 -3.32 -18.58 -7.78
N ILE A 214 -3.42 -17.97 -6.60
CA ILE A 214 -3.52 -18.66 -5.32
C ILE A 214 -4.85 -18.26 -4.68
N GLN A 215 -5.56 -19.23 -4.15
CA GLN A 215 -6.82 -19.04 -3.47
C GLN A 215 -6.71 -19.54 -2.04
N LEU A 216 -7.13 -18.71 -1.08
CA LEU A 216 -7.22 -19.05 0.34
C LEU A 216 -8.69 -19.10 0.75
N GLN A 217 -9.18 -20.31 1.01
CA GLN A 217 -10.53 -20.55 1.50
C GLN A 217 -10.49 -20.82 2.99
N LEU A 218 -11.23 -20.05 3.78
CA LEU A 218 -11.36 -20.26 5.23
C LEU A 218 -12.84 -20.34 5.62
N GLU A 219 -13.23 -21.38 6.35
CA GLU A 219 -14.49 -21.46 7.08
C GLU A 219 -14.24 -20.98 8.51
N MET A 220 -14.83 -19.86 8.88
CA MET A 220 -14.65 -19.30 10.23
C MET A 220 -15.52 -20.04 11.25
N SER A 221 -15.04 -20.14 12.50
CA SER A 221 -15.81 -20.74 13.59
C SER A 221 -17.14 -20.00 13.84
N PRO A 222 -18.26 -20.69 14.16
CA PRO A 222 -19.52 -20.03 14.51
C PRO A 222 -19.38 -19.02 15.67
N GLU A 223 -18.41 -19.26 16.56
CA GLU A 223 -18.08 -18.38 17.68
C GLU A 223 -17.42 -17.06 17.24
N SER A 224 -16.79 -17.03 16.06
CA SER A 224 -16.13 -15.83 15.52
C SER A 224 -17.12 -14.77 15.02
N ARG A 225 -18.34 -15.16 14.62
CA ARG A 225 -19.37 -14.29 14.02
C ARG A 225 -18.87 -13.40 12.85
N THR A 226 -17.87 -13.88 12.13
CA THR A 226 -17.27 -13.21 10.95
C THR A 226 -17.31 -14.14 9.76
N GLU A 227 -17.56 -13.60 8.58
CA GLU A 227 -17.44 -14.34 7.32
C GLU A 227 -16.09 -13.98 6.68
N TRP A 228 -15.34 -15.00 6.26
CA TRP A 228 -14.14 -14.80 5.46
C TRP A 228 -14.55 -14.55 4.00
N PRO A 229 -14.23 -13.38 3.42
CA PRO A 229 -14.41 -13.18 2.00
C PRO A 229 -13.39 -14.04 1.27
N LEU A 230 -13.84 -14.80 0.25
CA LEU A 230 -12.96 -15.61 -0.57
C LEU A 230 -11.78 -14.78 -1.08
N LEU A 231 -10.57 -15.17 -0.69
CA LEU A 231 -9.35 -14.47 -1.08
C LEU A 231 -8.74 -15.20 -2.28
N GLU A 232 -9.04 -14.70 -3.48
CA GLU A 232 -8.36 -15.08 -4.70
C GLU A 232 -7.34 -14.01 -5.08
N ILE A 233 -6.11 -14.45 -5.25
CA ILE A 233 -4.96 -13.61 -5.58
C ILE A 233 -4.47 -14.11 -6.92
N VAL A 234 -4.93 -13.45 -7.98
CA VAL A 234 -4.38 -13.63 -9.32
C VAL A 234 -3.03 -12.92 -9.32
N MET A 235 -1.95 -13.66 -9.57
CA MET A 235 -0.66 -13.03 -9.85
C MET A 235 -0.82 -12.18 -11.10
N MET A 236 -0.39 -10.91 -11.06
CA MET A 236 -0.69 -9.90 -12.09
C MET A 236 -0.42 -10.40 -13.53
N VAL A 237 -1.48 -10.97 -14.10
CA VAL A 237 -1.73 -11.34 -15.48
C VAL A 237 -3.22 -11.02 -15.63
N ASP A 238 -3.48 -9.82 -16.19
CA ASP A 238 -4.77 -9.16 -16.39
C ASP A 238 -6.00 -10.07 -16.51
N GLY A 239 -7.05 -9.74 -15.75
CA GLY A 239 -8.37 -10.38 -15.82
C GLY A 239 -9.49 -9.35 -16.08
N GLY A 240 -10.51 -9.76 -16.85
CA GLY A 240 -11.76 -9.02 -16.94
C GLY A 240 -12.80 -9.55 -17.93
N ALA A 241 -13.85 -10.21 -17.44
CA ALA A 241 -15.22 -10.29 -17.97
C ALA A 241 -16.11 -10.91 -16.86
N THR A 242 -17.38 -10.58 -16.58
CA THR A 242 -18.57 -10.33 -17.43
C THR A 242 -19.75 -9.72 -16.63
N ARG A 243 -20.78 -9.28 -17.37
CA ARG A 243 -22.02 -8.53 -17.01
C ARG A 243 -23.26 -9.38 -16.67
N GLY A 244 -24.28 -8.71 -16.07
CA GLY A 244 -25.74 -8.84 -16.37
C GLY A 244 -26.61 -9.44 -15.24
N PHE A 245 -27.89 -9.09 -14.97
CA PHE A 245 -28.90 -8.15 -15.53
C PHE A 245 -30.09 -7.98 -14.52
N ASN A 246 -30.96 -6.99 -14.79
CA ASN A 246 -32.13 -6.42 -14.07
C ASN A 246 -33.28 -7.32 -13.53
N ALA A 247 -34.08 -6.79 -12.56
CA ALA A 247 -35.53 -6.49 -12.71
C ALA A 247 -36.14 -5.83 -11.44
N GLY A 248 -36.99 -4.80 -11.60
CA GLY A 248 -37.67 -4.07 -10.50
C GLY A 248 -39.13 -4.47 -10.27
N LEU A 249 -39.81 -3.79 -9.34
CA LEU A 249 -41.25 -3.41 -9.35
C LEU A 249 -41.66 -2.68 -8.05
N GLN A 250 -42.49 -1.64 -8.18
CA GLN A 250 -43.30 -0.97 -7.14
C GLN A 250 -44.79 -1.16 -7.54
N PRO A 251 -45.78 -1.09 -6.62
CA PRO A 251 -46.56 0.16 -6.53
C PRO A 251 -47.24 0.51 -5.17
N ALA A 252 -47.71 1.77 -5.16
CA ALA A 252 -48.52 2.64 -4.28
C ALA A 252 -49.66 2.14 -3.34
N GLY A 253 -49.98 2.97 -2.31
CA GLY A 253 -51.36 3.49 -2.13
C GLY A 253 -52.04 3.57 -0.73
N LEU A 254 -52.04 4.78 -0.13
CA LEU A 254 -53.13 5.54 0.57
C LEU A 254 -53.87 5.05 1.88
N GLY A 255 -53.77 5.92 2.93
CA GLY A 255 -54.81 6.51 3.83
C GLY A 255 -55.82 5.63 4.63
N THR A 256 -56.35 5.96 5.81
CA THR A 256 -56.33 7.16 6.67
C THR A 256 -56.96 6.87 8.07
N GLN A 257 -56.55 7.66 9.07
CA GLN A 257 -57.22 8.14 10.31
C GLN A 257 -57.54 7.25 11.54
N MET A 258 -57.19 7.86 12.69
CA MET A 258 -57.35 7.44 14.09
C MET A 258 -58.71 7.83 14.70
N ARG A 259 -59.06 7.19 15.83
CA ARG A 259 -59.92 7.79 16.88
C ARG A 259 -59.18 7.77 18.23
N LYS A 260 -59.15 8.91 18.93
CA LYS A 260 -58.53 9.11 20.26
C LYS A 260 -59.56 8.98 21.39
N GLN A 261 -59.12 8.46 22.54
CA GLN A 261 -59.60 8.87 23.88
C GLN A 261 -58.41 9.33 24.74
N LYS A 262 -58.73 10.10 25.79
CA LYS A 262 -57.88 11.07 26.50
C LYS A 262 -57.16 10.48 27.72
N GLY A 263 -55.96 11.00 28.01
CA GLY A 263 -55.30 10.94 29.32
C GLY A 263 -53.84 10.47 29.28
N ILE A 264 -52.90 11.30 29.78
CA ILE A 264 -51.43 11.07 29.96
C ILE A 264 -50.56 10.95 28.67
N ALA A 265 -51.14 10.72 27.49
CA ALA A 265 -50.40 10.48 26.25
C ALA A 265 -49.34 11.54 25.85
N LEU A 266 -49.48 12.82 26.23
CA LEU A 266 -48.56 13.87 25.76
C LEU A 266 -47.13 13.68 26.27
N VAL A 267 -46.97 13.30 27.54
CA VAL A 267 -45.64 13.10 28.13
C VAL A 267 -44.98 11.87 27.50
N LEU A 268 -45.72 10.77 27.37
CA LEU A 268 -45.23 9.55 26.75
C LEU A 268 -44.88 9.75 25.27
N VAL A 269 -45.69 10.53 24.53
CA VAL A 269 -45.41 10.88 23.13
C VAL A 269 -44.17 11.75 23.01
N LEU A 270 -44.01 12.77 23.87
CA LEU A 270 -42.79 13.59 23.88
C LEU A 270 -41.55 12.74 24.17
N TRP A 271 -41.64 11.79 25.12
CA TRP A 271 -40.56 10.86 25.43
C TRP A 271 -40.22 9.92 24.26
N VAL A 272 -41.22 9.34 23.62
CA VAL A 272 -41.04 8.48 22.44
C VAL A 272 -40.48 9.29 21.27
N SER A 273 -40.90 10.54 21.08
CA SER A 273 -40.36 11.44 20.05
C SER A 273 -38.88 11.77 20.27
N VAL A 274 -38.47 12.05 21.51
CA VAL A 274 -37.05 12.28 21.84
C VAL A 274 -36.22 11.03 21.57
N LEU A 275 -36.71 9.85 21.99
CA LEU A 275 -36.03 8.57 21.76
C LEU A 275 -35.87 8.28 20.25
N ILE A 276 -36.94 8.45 19.48
CA ILE A 276 -36.91 8.25 18.02
C ILE A 276 -35.98 9.27 17.35
N ALA A 277 -35.96 10.53 17.80
CA ALA A 277 -35.08 11.55 17.25
C ALA A 277 -33.60 11.21 17.48
N VAL A 278 -33.25 10.69 18.65
CA VAL A 278 -31.88 10.21 18.95
C VAL A 278 -31.51 9.01 18.05
N LEU A 279 -32.40 8.02 17.90
CA LEU A 279 -32.18 6.86 17.05
C LEU A 279 -32.04 7.22 15.56
N LEU A 280 -32.90 8.11 15.06
CA LEU A 280 -32.81 8.64 13.69
C LEU A 280 -31.52 9.43 13.48
N GLY A 281 -31.13 10.24 14.47
CA GLY A 281 -29.88 10.99 14.44
C GLY A 281 -28.66 10.07 14.36
N SER A 282 -28.59 9.04 15.20
CA SER A 282 -27.49 8.08 15.19
C SER A 282 -27.44 7.28 13.89
N PHE A 283 -28.59 6.78 13.40
CA PHE A 283 -28.66 6.06 12.11
C PHE A 283 -28.24 6.95 10.94
N SER A 284 -28.66 8.21 10.92
CA SER A 284 -28.29 9.15 9.86
C SER A 284 -26.79 9.45 9.83
N LEU A 285 -26.16 9.58 11.00
CA LEU A 285 -24.70 9.71 11.13
C LEU A 285 -23.98 8.45 10.62
N SER A 286 -24.42 7.25 11.05
CA SER A 286 -23.85 5.98 10.59
C SER A 286 -23.97 5.78 9.08
N ALA A 287 -25.17 5.98 8.51
CA ALA A 287 -25.40 5.86 7.07
C ALA A 287 -24.58 6.88 6.26
N ARG A 288 -24.36 8.08 6.80
CA ARG A 288 -23.50 9.09 6.16
C ARG A 288 -22.03 8.67 6.18
N VAL A 289 -21.55 8.10 7.28
CA VAL A 289 -20.17 7.59 7.38
C VAL A 289 -19.96 6.41 6.44
N GLU A 290 -20.88 5.44 6.40
CA GLU A 290 -20.82 4.30 5.47
C GLU A 290 -20.85 4.76 4.00
N ALA A 291 -21.71 5.73 3.66
CA ALA A 291 -21.78 6.28 2.30
C ALA A 291 -20.48 7.01 1.90
N LEU A 292 -19.82 7.70 2.83
CA LEU A 292 -18.51 8.33 2.59
C LEU A 292 -17.41 7.28 2.42
N GLN A 293 -17.43 6.20 3.20
CA GLN A 293 -16.46 5.10 3.07
C GLN A 293 -16.59 4.36 1.75
N GLY A 294 -17.82 4.04 1.32
CA GLY A 294 -18.06 3.38 0.03
C GLY A 294 -17.62 4.22 -1.17
N ARG A 295 -17.78 5.55 -1.10
CA ARG A 295 -17.29 6.48 -2.13
C ARG A 295 -15.76 6.54 -2.17
N ASN A 296 -15.11 6.66 -1.02
CA ASN A 296 -13.65 6.71 -0.95
C ASN A 296 -12.99 5.45 -1.55
N LEU A 297 -13.56 4.26 -1.30
CA LEU A 297 -13.06 3.01 -1.86
C LEU A 297 -13.19 2.96 -3.39
N LEU A 298 -14.32 3.42 -3.93
CA LEU A 298 -14.53 3.50 -5.38
C LEU A 298 -13.56 4.49 -6.03
N ASP A 299 -13.41 5.67 -5.42
CA ASP A 299 -12.55 6.73 -5.94
C ASP A 299 -11.06 6.34 -5.87
N SER A 300 -10.60 5.67 -4.80
CA SER A 300 -9.23 5.15 -4.72
C SER A 300 -8.97 4.08 -5.77
N THR A 301 -9.93 3.19 -6.01
CA THR A 301 -9.83 2.13 -7.03
C THR A 301 -9.77 2.72 -8.43
N ARG A 302 -10.62 3.71 -8.74
CA ARG A 302 -10.60 4.40 -10.04
C ARG A 302 -9.32 5.18 -10.25
N ALA A 303 -8.81 5.87 -9.22
CA ALA A 303 -7.53 6.57 -9.30
C ALA A 303 -6.39 5.59 -9.57
N ARG A 304 -6.41 4.42 -8.93
CA ARG A 304 -5.42 3.36 -9.15
C ARG A 304 -5.42 2.87 -10.60
N TYR A 305 -6.57 2.50 -11.15
CA TYR A 305 -6.65 2.06 -12.55
C TYR A 305 -6.28 3.18 -13.54
N ALA A 306 -6.55 4.44 -13.21
CA ALA A 306 -6.07 5.57 -14.00
C ALA A 306 -4.53 5.68 -13.96
N ALA A 307 -3.89 5.43 -12.81
CA ALA A 307 -2.43 5.36 -12.74
C ALA A 307 -1.88 4.20 -13.59
N GLU A 308 -2.54 3.04 -13.59
CA GLU A 308 -2.18 1.89 -14.45
C GLU A 308 -2.32 2.22 -15.94
N ALA A 309 -3.33 3.01 -16.34
CA ALA A 309 -3.44 3.50 -17.71
C ALA A 309 -2.21 4.32 -18.13
N GLY A 310 -1.62 5.10 -17.21
CA GLY A 310 -0.34 5.80 -17.44
C GLY A 310 0.84 4.87 -17.69
N LEU A 311 0.93 3.74 -16.98
CA LEU A 311 1.94 2.71 -17.24
C LEU A 311 1.81 2.14 -18.66
N HIS A 312 0.59 1.75 -19.04
CA HIS A 312 0.34 1.22 -20.38
C HIS A 312 0.56 2.26 -21.48
N ARG A 313 0.22 3.53 -21.23
CA ARG A 313 0.48 4.62 -22.17
C ARG A 313 1.98 4.81 -22.38
N ALA A 314 2.77 4.86 -21.31
CA ALA A 314 4.23 4.95 -21.41
C ALA A 314 4.83 3.78 -22.20
N ALA A 315 4.43 2.54 -21.91
CA ALA A 315 4.92 1.37 -22.63
C ALA A 315 4.56 1.41 -24.13
N TYR A 316 3.44 2.02 -24.51
CA TYR A 316 3.06 2.26 -25.90
C TYR A 316 3.93 3.35 -26.54
N GLU A 317 4.07 4.50 -25.89
CA GLU A 317 4.79 5.67 -26.43
C GLU A 317 6.28 5.43 -26.59
N LEU A 318 6.90 4.63 -25.72
CA LEU A 318 8.30 4.21 -25.85
C LEU A 318 8.57 3.39 -27.12
N ARG A 319 7.54 2.74 -27.67
CA ARG A 319 7.64 1.94 -28.90
C ARG A 319 7.32 2.71 -30.17
N GLY A 320 6.99 4.01 -30.07
CA GLY A 320 6.67 4.84 -31.23
C GLY A 320 7.81 4.86 -32.25
N ASN A 321 7.49 4.68 -33.54
CA ASN A 321 8.48 4.71 -34.62
C ASN A 321 8.87 6.12 -35.07
N ASN A 322 8.13 7.15 -34.63
CA ASN A 322 8.41 8.54 -34.98
C ASN A 322 9.32 9.17 -33.90
N PRO A 323 10.59 9.48 -34.20
CA PRO A 323 11.52 10.07 -33.24
C PRO A 323 11.04 11.41 -32.67
N ASP A 324 10.23 12.17 -33.42
CA ASP A 324 9.80 13.52 -33.01
C ASP A 324 8.66 13.50 -31.98
N THR A 325 7.91 12.40 -31.90
CA THR A 325 6.77 12.26 -30.98
C THR A 325 6.99 11.19 -29.91
N ARG A 326 8.07 10.42 -30.01
CA ARG A 326 8.39 9.33 -29.08
C ARG A 326 8.77 9.91 -27.71
N TRP A 327 8.20 9.35 -26.65
CA TRP A 327 8.60 9.71 -25.28
C TRP A 327 10.02 9.23 -25.00
N ILE A 328 10.76 10.05 -24.25
CA ILE A 328 12.16 9.87 -23.88
C ILE A 328 12.20 9.47 -22.40
N ALA A 329 13.02 8.48 -22.09
CA ALA A 329 13.13 7.89 -20.76
C ALA A 329 14.23 8.53 -19.91
N ASP A 330 14.27 9.87 -19.85
CA ASP A 330 15.27 10.65 -19.13
C ASP A 330 14.73 11.32 -17.86
N GLY A 331 13.54 10.90 -17.40
CA GLY A 331 12.89 11.36 -16.17
C GLY A 331 11.94 12.54 -16.32
N ARG A 332 11.81 13.13 -17.53
CA ARG A 332 10.90 14.26 -17.76
C ARG A 332 9.43 13.88 -17.58
N GLU A 333 8.59 14.85 -17.18
CA GLU A 333 7.16 14.62 -16.94
C GLU A 333 6.33 14.69 -18.24
N TYR A 334 5.47 13.69 -18.43
CA TYR A 334 4.47 13.62 -19.49
C TYR A 334 3.05 13.69 -18.88
N PRO A 335 2.40 14.87 -18.92
CA PRO A 335 1.02 15.02 -18.46
C PRO A 335 0.02 14.66 -19.56
N PHE A 336 -1.07 13.98 -19.19
CA PHE A 336 -2.23 13.78 -20.06
C PHE A 336 -3.50 13.50 -19.23
N GLU A 337 -4.66 13.57 -19.89
CA GLU A 337 -5.96 13.27 -19.27
C GLU A 337 -6.51 11.93 -19.76
N PHE A 338 -7.09 11.15 -18.85
CA PHE A 338 -7.79 9.90 -19.16
C PHE A 338 -9.05 9.75 -18.30
N GLU A 339 -10.22 9.69 -18.95
CA GLU A 339 -11.52 9.57 -18.28
C GLU A 339 -11.76 10.56 -17.12
N GLY A 340 -11.30 11.81 -17.28
CA GLY A 340 -11.39 12.87 -16.28
C GLY A 340 -10.30 12.84 -15.19
N ALA A 341 -9.44 11.82 -15.17
CA ALA A 341 -8.27 11.77 -14.31
C ALA A 341 -7.09 12.52 -14.97
N GLN A 342 -6.43 13.38 -14.20
CA GLN A 342 -5.17 14.00 -14.60
C GLN A 342 -4.03 13.04 -14.26
N ILE A 343 -3.30 12.58 -15.26
CA ILE A 343 -2.21 11.61 -15.13
C ILE A 343 -0.89 12.30 -15.44
N LYS A 344 0.11 12.06 -14.60
CA LYS A 344 1.50 12.43 -14.82
C LYS A 344 2.36 11.17 -14.88
N VAL A 345 3.17 11.06 -15.92
CA VAL A 345 4.08 9.94 -16.09
C VAL A 345 5.53 10.41 -16.17
N GLN A 346 6.43 9.73 -15.46
CA GLN A 346 7.88 9.86 -15.61
C GLN A 346 8.45 8.51 -16.00
N ILE A 347 9.43 8.51 -16.90
CA ILE A 347 10.05 7.29 -17.39
C ILE A 347 11.57 7.44 -17.22
N PHE A 348 12.18 6.43 -16.62
CA PHE A 348 13.61 6.34 -16.40
C PHE A 348 14.14 5.10 -17.13
N ASP A 349 15.07 5.29 -18.05
CA ASP A 349 15.81 4.18 -18.65
C ASP A 349 16.75 3.60 -17.61
N GLU A 350 16.71 2.27 -17.39
CA GLU A 350 17.60 1.64 -16.42
C GLU A 350 19.07 1.79 -16.81
N THR A 351 19.39 2.06 -18.08
CA THR A 351 20.78 2.37 -18.50
C THR A 351 21.29 3.70 -17.96
N GLY A 352 20.42 4.61 -17.51
CA GLY A 352 20.81 5.86 -16.87
C GLY A 352 21.16 5.74 -15.37
N LYS A 353 21.06 4.53 -14.79
CA LYS A 353 21.30 4.27 -13.36
C LYS A 353 22.63 3.53 -13.14
N VAL A 354 23.11 3.53 -11.89
CA VAL A 354 24.29 2.76 -11.48
C VAL A 354 23.90 1.31 -11.26
N ASP A 355 24.54 0.39 -11.98
CA ASP A 355 24.22 -1.02 -11.94
C ASP A 355 25.09 -1.79 -10.95
N LEU A 356 24.48 -2.27 -9.87
CA LEU A 356 25.19 -2.95 -8.77
C LEU A 356 25.95 -4.20 -9.22
N ASN A 357 25.57 -4.82 -10.34
CA ASN A 357 26.19 -6.06 -10.80
C ASN A 357 27.43 -5.86 -11.69
N VAL A 358 27.60 -4.66 -12.25
CA VAL A 358 28.68 -4.39 -13.22
C VAL A 358 29.42 -3.07 -13.01
N ALA A 359 28.93 -2.18 -12.14
CA ALA A 359 29.61 -0.93 -11.80
C ALA A 359 31.04 -1.19 -11.33
N ASP A 360 31.98 -0.35 -11.74
CA ASP A 360 33.37 -0.43 -11.32
C ASP A 360 33.59 0.20 -9.94
N LEU A 361 34.70 -0.16 -9.30
CA LEU A 361 35.03 0.31 -7.95
C LEU A 361 35.06 1.85 -7.85
N PRO A 362 35.67 2.62 -8.79
CA PRO A 362 35.65 4.08 -8.72
C PRO A 362 34.24 4.69 -8.73
N LEU A 363 33.33 4.17 -9.57
CA LEU A 363 31.95 4.66 -9.61
C LEU A 363 31.20 4.36 -8.31
N LEU A 364 31.39 3.17 -7.72
CA LEU A 364 30.79 2.81 -6.43
C LEU A 364 31.31 3.70 -5.29
N ILE A 365 32.60 4.05 -5.29
CA ILE A 365 33.19 4.98 -4.33
C ILE A 365 32.51 6.36 -4.43
N GLU A 366 32.39 6.92 -5.64
CA GLU A 366 31.73 8.22 -5.84
C GLU A 366 30.24 8.17 -5.47
N LEU A 367 29.55 7.05 -5.72
CA LEU A 367 28.16 6.84 -5.29
C LEU A 367 28.04 6.91 -3.76
N PHE A 368 28.90 6.24 -3.01
CA PHE A 368 28.80 6.23 -1.54
C PHE A 368 29.29 7.54 -0.91
N LYS A 369 30.23 8.24 -1.55
CA LYS A 369 30.56 9.64 -1.18
C LYS A 369 29.39 10.59 -1.42
N PHE A 370 28.67 10.43 -2.52
CA PHE A 370 27.43 11.16 -2.77
C PHE A 370 26.38 10.86 -1.68
N GLY A 371 26.33 9.62 -1.18
CA GLY A 371 25.52 9.22 -0.02
C GLY A 371 26.00 9.74 1.34
N GLY A 372 27.10 10.51 1.39
CA GLY A 372 27.60 11.17 2.59
C GLY A 372 28.71 10.44 3.33
N LEU A 373 29.28 9.37 2.77
CA LEU A 373 30.46 8.71 3.35
C LEU A 373 31.76 9.48 3.06
N GLU A 374 32.68 9.43 4.03
CA GLU A 374 34.06 9.87 3.83
C GLU A 374 34.81 8.87 2.92
N GLN A 375 35.94 9.31 2.34
CA GLN A 375 36.68 8.53 1.34
C GLN A 375 36.99 7.09 1.79
N VAL A 376 37.44 6.90 3.03
CA VAL A 376 37.82 5.58 3.57
C VAL A 376 36.61 4.66 3.72
N ASP A 377 35.50 5.18 4.25
CA ASP A 377 34.28 4.40 4.46
C ASP A 377 33.60 4.06 3.12
N ALA A 378 33.66 4.99 2.15
CA ALA A 378 33.17 4.75 0.79
C ALA A 378 34.00 3.69 0.06
N GLU A 379 35.32 3.68 0.22
CA GLU A 379 36.21 2.63 -0.31
C GLU A 379 35.89 1.26 0.28
N ALA A 380 35.71 1.18 1.61
CA ALA A 380 35.36 -0.06 2.29
C ALA A 380 33.99 -0.60 1.85
N LEU A 381 32.97 0.27 1.78
CA LEU A 381 31.64 -0.13 1.33
C LEU A 381 31.62 -0.52 -0.16
N ALA A 382 32.38 0.17 -1.00
CA ALA A 382 32.52 -0.20 -2.41
C ALA A 382 33.22 -1.55 -2.58
N ALA A 383 34.26 -1.83 -1.80
CA ALA A 383 34.92 -3.13 -1.78
C ALA A 383 33.98 -4.23 -1.28
N ALA A 384 33.21 -3.99 -0.21
CA ALA A 384 32.21 -4.94 0.29
C ALA A 384 31.09 -5.23 -0.73
N VAL A 385 30.73 -4.28 -1.61
CA VAL A 385 29.81 -4.52 -2.73
C VAL A 385 30.45 -5.39 -3.82
N MET A 386 31.76 -5.28 -4.04
CA MET A 386 32.49 -6.13 -4.98
C MET A 386 32.53 -7.58 -4.46
N ASP A 387 32.95 -7.78 -3.22
CA ASP A 387 32.99 -9.09 -2.54
C ASP A 387 31.57 -9.68 -2.37
N TRP A 388 30.54 -8.84 -2.30
CA TRP A 388 29.16 -9.35 -2.25
C TRP A 388 28.77 -10.14 -3.51
N ARG A 389 29.28 -9.74 -4.68
CA ARG A 389 28.80 -10.20 -5.99
C ARG A 389 29.77 -11.09 -6.76
N ASP A 390 31.03 -11.18 -6.35
CA ASP A 390 32.03 -12.04 -7.00
C ASP A 390 31.91 -13.49 -6.49
N PRO A 391 32.31 -14.50 -7.30
CA PRO A 391 32.00 -15.89 -6.98
C PRO A 391 32.99 -16.58 -6.04
N ASP A 392 34.07 -15.90 -5.65
CA ASP A 392 35.08 -16.47 -4.76
C ASP A 392 34.81 -16.09 -3.29
N ASP A 393 35.75 -16.41 -2.40
CA ASP A 393 35.68 -16.05 -0.97
C ASP A 393 36.93 -15.22 -0.60
N LEU A 394 37.55 -14.52 -1.57
CA LEU A 394 38.75 -13.73 -1.36
C LEU A 394 38.37 -12.30 -1.01
N ILE A 395 38.67 -11.91 0.22
CA ILE A 395 38.45 -10.54 0.67
C ILE A 395 39.28 -9.52 -0.12
N SER A 396 38.60 -8.52 -0.69
CA SER A 396 39.25 -7.35 -1.26
C SER A 396 39.89 -6.47 -0.19
N LEU A 397 40.77 -5.54 -0.60
CA LEU A 397 41.30 -4.54 0.33
C LEU A 397 40.13 -3.73 0.94
N ASN A 398 39.95 -3.80 2.26
CA ASN A 398 38.84 -3.20 3.01
C ASN A 398 37.45 -3.77 2.67
N GLY A 399 37.39 -4.90 1.97
CA GLY A 399 36.15 -5.60 1.65
C GLY A 399 35.60 -6.42 2.82
N ALA A 400 34.67 -7.32 2.54
CA ALA A 400 34.01 -8.11 3.57
C ALA A 400 33.50 -9.43 3.01
N GLU A 401 33.96 -10.53 3.61
CA GLU A 401 33.62 -11.88 3.24
C GLU A 401 32.86 -12.62 4.36
N SER A 402 32.55 -13.89 4.15
CA SER A 402 31.82 -14.72 5.11
C SER A 402 32.27 -14.58 6.58
N ASP A 403 33.55 -14.37 6.87
CA ASP A 403 34.07 -14.27 8.23
C ASP A 403 33.86 -12.87 8.85
N GLU A 404 33.92 -11.80 8.05
CA GLU A 404 33.62 -10.43 8.47
C GLU A 404 32.14 -10.28 8.83
N TYR A 405 31.25 -10.94 8.07
CA TYR A 405 29.82 -10.94 8.36
C TYR A 405 29.52 -11.68 9.66
N LYS A 406 30.15 -12.84 9.90
CA LYS A 406 30.04 -13.55 11.19
C LYS A 406 30.59 -12.70 12.34
N ALA A 407 31.72 -12.03 12.16
CA ALA A 407 32.31 -11.15 13.16
C ALA A 407 31.40 -9.95 13.48
N ALA A 408 30.59 -9.51 12.52
CA ALA A 408 29.56 -8.49 12.67
C ALA A 408 28.20 -9.02 13.17
N ASP A 409 28.15 -10.24 13.70
CA ASP A 409 26.95 -10.92 14.22
C ASP A 409 25.81 -11.01 13.17
N ARG A 410 26.19 -11.19 11.90
CA ARG A 410 25.23 -11.44 10.82
C ARG A 410 25.05 -12.94 10.66
N SER A 411 23.78 -13.37 10.61
CA SER A 411 23.39 -14.76 10.36
C SER A 411 23.50 -15.17 8.89
N TYR A 412 23.89 -14.25 8.02
CA TYR A 412 24.01 -14.42 6.57
C TYR A 412 25.41 -13.99 6.12
N LYS A 413 25.78 -14.39 4.91
CA LYS A 413 27.07 -14.11 4.29
C LYS A 413 26.87 -13.34 2.97
N PRO A 414 27.95 -12.79 2.37
CA PRO A 414 27.95 -12.39 0.98
C PRO A 414 27.31 -13.43 0.07
N ARG A 415 26.60 -12.95 -0.95
CA ARG A 415 25.85 -13.83 -1.85
C ARG A 415 26.79 -14.66 -2.72
N ASN A 416 27.97 -14.13 -3.00
CA ASN A 416 28.96 -14.62 -3.96
C ASN A 416 28.35 -14.86 -5.35
N ALA A 417 27.40 -14.00 -5.71
CA ALA A 417 26.69 -14.01 -6.98
C ALA A 417 26.06 -12.64 -7.24
N PRO A 418 25.66 -12.32 -8.49
CA PRO A 418 24.98 -11.07 -8.80
C PRO A 418 23.76 -10.81 -7.89
N PHE A 419 23.57 -9.53 -7.54
CA PHE A 419 22.38 -9.02 -6.87
C PHE A 419 21.12 -9.40 -7.66
N GLU A 420 20.13 -9.99 -6.97
CA GLU A 420 18.81 -10.33 -7.54
C GLU A 420 17.80 -9.20 -7.33
N THR A 421 18.03 -8.37 -6.32
CA THR A 421 17.29 -7.14 -6.04
C THR A 421 18.21 -6.02 -5.60
N VAL A 422 17.85 -4.78 -5.93
CA VAL A 422 18.57 -3.59 -5.42
C VAL A 422 18.55 -3.52 -3.90
N SER A 423 17.48 -4.03 -3.26
CA SER A 423 17.31 -4.00 -1.81
C SER A 423 18.29 -4.85 -1.04
N GLU A 424 18.94 -5.83 -1.66
CA GLU A 424 20.00 -6.61 -1.02
C GLU A 424 21.22 -5.76 -0.65
N LEU A 425 21.38 -4.58 -1.26
CA LEU A 425 22.43 -3.65 -0.86
C LEU A 425 22.37 -3.30 0.63
N GLN A 426 21.19 -3.33 1.26
CA GLN A 426 21.04 -3.13 2.71
C GLN A 426 21.71 -4.23 3.55
N GLN A 427 21.94 -5.40 2.97
CA GLN A 427 22.60 -6.51 3.64
C GLN A 427 24.12 -6.36 3.59
N VAL A 428 24.67 -5.56 2.65
CA VAL A 428 26.11 -5.34 2.50
C VAL A 428 26.67 -4.64 3.74
N LEU A 429 27.77 -5.18 4.26
CA LEU A 429 28.41 -4.67 5.47
C LEU A 429 28.83 -3.20 5.29
N GLY A 430 28.39 -2.33 6.20
CA GLY A 430 28.62 -0.89 6.14
C GLY A 430 27.45 -0.08 5.51
N MET A 431 26.48 -0.74 4.87
CA MET A 431 25.29 -0.04 4.35
C MET A 431 24.32 0.32 5.48
N SER A 432 23.85 1.57 5.50
CA SER A 432 22.79 2.04 6.40
C SER A 432 21.46 2.17 5.67
N PHE A 433 20.35 1.99 6.38
CA PHE A 433 19.01 2.14 5.80
C PHE A 433 18.74 3.55 5.25
N GLU A 434 19.23 4.59 5.92
CA GLU A 434 19.04 5.98 5.50
C GLU A 434 19.77 6.25 4.18
N MET A 435 21.04 5.85 4.08
CA MET A 435 21.82 5.97 2.84
C MET A 435 21.21 5.12 1.72
N TYR A 436 20.81 3.87 2.00
CA TYR A 436 20.12 3.04 1.03
C TYR A 436 18.86 3.73 0.48
N ARG A 437 18.04 4.33 1.34
CA ARG A 437 16.80 5.03 0.92
C ARG A 437 17.09 6.22 0.01
N GLU A 438 18.22 6.90 0.20
CA GLU A 438 18.66 8.02 -0.63
C GLU A 438 19.22 7.55 -1.97
N LEU A 439 20.01 6.47 -1.97
CA LEU A 439 20.67 5.94 -3.16
C LEU A 439 19.78 5.03 -4.02
N GLU A 440 18.78 4.34 -3.45
CA GLU A 440 17.93 3.36 -4.15
C GLU A 440 17.40 3.88 -5.51
N PRO A 441 16.90 5.13 -5.64
CA PRO A 441 16.39 5.62 -6.92
C PRO A 441 17.45 5.71 -8.04
N LEU A 442 18.72 5.78 -7.67
CA LEU A 442 19.88 5.91 -8.57
C LEU A 442 20.44 4.56 -9.01
N LEU A 443 19.96 3.47 -8.40
CA LEU A 443 20.51 2.12 -8.54
C LEU A 443 19.64 1.21 -9.42
N THR A 444 20.29 0.26 -10.08
CA THR A 444 19.66 -0.80 -10.85
C THR A 444 20.47 -2.10 -10.78
N ILE A 445 19.89 -3.18 -11.31
CA ILE A 445 20.55 -4.44 -11.64
C ILE A 445 20.28 -4.86 -13.10
N TYR A 446 19.67 -3.98 -13.89
CA TYR A 446 19.05 -4.32 -15.18
C TYR A 446 19.72 -3.67 -16.40
N SER A 447 20.75 -2.85 -16.22
CA SER A 447 21.38 -2.11 -17.31
C SER A 447 22.40 -2.97 -18.08
N GLY A 448 23.15 -3.82 -17.36
CA GLY A 448 24.32 -4.52 -17.88
C GLY A 448 25.48 -3.60 -18.30
N ARG A 449 25.51 -2.34 -17.86
CA ARG A 449 26.57 -1.36 -18.17
C ARG A 449 27.35 -0.97 -16.92
N ALA A 450 28.69 -1.04 -17.00
CA ALA A 450 29.56 -0.60 -15.91
C ALA A 450 29.47 0.90 -15.63
N GLN A 451 29.17 1.71 -16.65
CA GLN A 451 29.01 3.15 -16.54
C GLN A 451 27.60 3.56 -16.98
N PRO A 452 26.90 4.43 -16.22
CA PRO A 452 25.57 4.91 -16.58
C PRO A 452 25.60 5.68 -17.91
N ASN A 453 24.51 5.59 -18.66
CA ASN A 453 24.31 6.33 -19.90
C ASN A 453 23.97 7.80 -19.61
N PRO A 454 24.85 8.76 -19.93
CA PRO A 454 24.60 10.17 -19.63
C PRO A 454 23.34 10.72 -20.33
N ALA A 455 22.95 10.13 -21.45
CA ALA A 455 21.74 10.52 -22.19
C ALA A 455 20.45 10.31 -21.38
N PHE A 456 20.44 9.41 -20.38
CA PHE A 456 19.24 9.08 -19.59
C PHE A 456 19.47 9.20 -18.08
N ALA A 457 20.70 9.50 -17.66
CA ALA A 457 21.06 9.66 -16.26
C ALA A 457 20.35 10.85 -15.61
N SER A 458 19.93 10.69 -14.36
CA SER A 458 19.40 11.79 -13.56
C SER A 458 20.53 12.78 -13.20
N PRO A 459 20.22 14.02 -12.79
CA PRO A 459 21.23 14.97 -12.32
C PRO A 459 22.16 14.40 -11.25
N GLU A 460 21.62 13.60 -10.33
CA GLU A 460 22.35 12.94 -9.26
C GLU A 460 23.32 11.89 -9.79
N VAL A 461 22.91 11.08 -10.78
CA VAL A 461 23.82 10.10 -11.41
C VAL A 461 24.88 10.79 -12.26
N LEU A 462 24.54 11.89 -12.94
CA LEU A 462 25.51 12.68 -13.71
C LEU A 462 26.61 13.25 -12.82
N GLN A 463 26.28 13.63 -11.57
CA GLN A 463 27.26 14.13 -10.60
C GLN A 463 28.34 13.11 -10.22
N LEU A 464 28.05 11.80 -10.37
CA LEU A 464 29.03 10.74 -10.11
C LEU A 464 30.08 10.65 -11.23
N MET A 465 29.85 11.29 -12.37
CA MET A 465 30.73 11.22 -13.53
C MET A 465 31.88 12.24 -13.40
N PRO A 466 33.11 11.89 -13.83
CA PRO A 466 34.26 12.78 -13.76
C PRO A 466 34.01 14.14 -14.44
N GLY A 467 34.26 15.23 -13.69
CA GLY A 467 34.18 16.60 -14.22
C GLY A 467 32.78 17.20 -14.30
N MET A 468 31.72 16.47 -13.91
CA MET A 468 30.35 16.99 -13.89
C MET A 468 30.07 17.79 -12.62
N ASN A 469 30.20 19.11 -12.69
CA ASN A 469 29.80 20.02 -11.62
C ASN A 469 28.32 20.47 -11.76
N PRO A 470 27.71 21.06 -10.72
CA PRO A 470 26.29 21.45 -10.75
C PRO A 470 25.89 22.34 -11.94
N ASP A 471 26.74 23.30 -12.32
CA ASP A 471 26.47 24.21 -13.44
C ASP A 471 26.46 23.46 -14.79
N LEU A 472 27.43 22.57 -15.00
CA LEU A 472 27.51 21.74 -16.20
C LEU A 472 26.35 20.75 -16.28
N ILE A 473 25.95 20.15 -15.16
CA ILE A 473 24.78 19.25 -15.09
C ILE A 473 23.52 20.00 -15.51
N GLN A 474 23.29 21.20 -14.97
CA GLN A 474 22.11 22.00 -15.32
C GLN A 474 22.09 22.35 -16.81
N MET A 475 23.22 22.79 -17.37
CA MET A 475 23.34 23.07 -18.81
C MET A 475 23.10 21.81 -19.64
N PHE A 476 23.69 20.68 -19.26
CA PHE A 476 23.57 19.41 -19.95
C PHE A 476 22.11 18.92 -19.99
N VAL A 477 21.41 18.95 -18.85
CA VAL A 477 19.99 18.55 -18.75
C VAL A 477 19.11 19.49 -19.56
N GLN A 478 19.33 20.80 -19.48
CA GLN A 478 18.56 21.77 -20.28
C GLN A 478 18.74 21.51 -21.78
N GLN A 479 19.96 21.22 -22.22
CA GLN A 479 20.26 20.96 -23.62
C GLN A 479 19.67 19.62 -24.10
N ARG A 480 19.63 18.61 -23.21
CA ARG A 480 18.98 17.31 -23.44
C ARG A 480 17.46 17.42 -23.61
N GLU A 481 16.83 18.38 -22.93
CA GLU A 481 15.37 18.56 -22.98
C GLU A 481 14.87 19.32 -24.21
N LEU A 482 15.76 20.02 -24.92
CA LEU A 482 15.41 20.75 -26.14
C LEU A 482 14.84 19.80 -27.21
N PRO A 483 13.73 20.17 -27.88
CA PRO A 483 13.18 19.35 -28.96
C PRO A 483 14.20 19.15 -30.09
N THR A 484 14.58 17.90 -30.35
CA THR A 484 15.27 17.53 -31.59
C THR A 484 14.33 17.82 -32.75
N GLY A 485 14.66 18.79 -33.62
CA GLY A 485 14.00 18.92 -34.93
C GLY A 485 13.29 20.23 -35.25
N ALA A 486 13.70 21.39 -34.74
CA ALA A 486 13.37 22.63 -35.45
C ALA A 486 14.03 22.60 -36.85
N PRO A 487 13.28 22.69 -37.96
CA PRO A 487 13.85 22.63 -39.31
C PRO A 487 14.91 23.71 -39.49
N GLY A 488 16.16 23.31 -39.79
CA GLY A 488 17.27 24.23 -40.06
C GLY A 488 18.09 24.69 -38.85
N GLN A 489 17.84 24.18 -37.64
CA GLN A 489 18.75 24.42 -36.50
C GLN A 489 19.81 23.32 -36.41
N PRO A 490 21.12 23.67 -36.36
CA PRO A 490 22.16 22.68 -36.16
C PRO A 490 21.98 22.03 -34.77
N GLN A 491 21.88 20.69 -34.75
CA GLN A 491 21.90 19.93 -33.51
C GLN A 491 23.27 20.14 -32.86
N ILE A 492 23.29 20.81 -31.71
CA ILE A 492 24.51 20.89 -30.90
C ILE A 492 24.68 19.51 -30.27
N PRO A 493 25.78 18.78 -30.56
CA PRO A 493 26.01 17.49 -29.93
C PRO A 493 26.05 17.64 -28.41
N LEU A 494 25.38 16.74 -27.69
CA LEU A 494 25.61 16.58 -26.27
C LEU A 494 27.01 15.99 -26.09
N VAL A 495 27.85 16.63 -25.28
CA VAL A 495 29.24 16.21 -25.05
C VAL A 495 29.52 16.27 -23.56
N LEU A 496 30.20 15.27 -23.03
CA LEU A 496 30.70 15.28 -21.65
C LEU A 496 31.92 16.21 -21.49
N PRO A 497 32.32 16.56 -20.26
CA PRO A 497 33.46 17.45 -20.02
C PRO A 497 34.79 16.97 -20.62
N ASP A 498 34.94 15.66 -20.82
CA ASP A 498 36.11 15.02 -21.43
C ASP A 498 36.09 15.02 -22.98
N GLY A 499 35.04 15.58 -23.60
CA GLY A 499 34.88 15.63 -25.04
C GLY A 499 34.16 14.42 -25.64
N THR A 500 33.71 13.45 -24.83
CA THR A 500 33.00 12.27 -25.34
C THR A 500 31.59 12.63 -25.80
N PRO A 501 31.19 12.28 -27.04
CA PRO A 501 29.86 12.58 -27.55
C PRO A 501 28.81 11.66 -26.91
N VAL A 502 27.72 12.24 -26.44
CA VAL A 502 26.58 11.54 -25.87
C VAL A 502 25.51 11.35 -26.93
N VAL A 503 25.17 10.10 -27.21
CA VAL A 503 24.14 9.73 -28.17
C VAL A 503 22.81 9.51 -27.44
N ALA A 504 21.84 10.40 -27.68
CA ALA A 504 20.50 10.32 -27.09
C ALA A 504 19.59 9.26 -27.74
N GLN A 505 20.07 8.58 -28.80
CA GLN A 505 19.36 7.49 -29.47
C GLN A 505 19.91 6.12 -29.04
N GLY A 506 19.02 5.18 -28.70
CA GLY A 506 19.41 3.80 -28.36
C GLY A 506 19.48 3.54 -26.85
N GLY A 507 18.44 3.92 -26.12
CA GLY A 507 18.23 3.49 -24.73
C GLY A 507 18.14 1.97 -24.57
N GLY A 508 18.03 1.53 -23.32
CA GLY A 508 17.90 0.13 -22.96
C GLY A 508 16.54 -0.47 -23.37
N LEU A 509 16.31 -1.71 -22.94
CA LEU A 509 15.01 -2.37 -23.05
C LEU A 509 14.26 -2.39 -21.71
N THR A 510 14.88 -1.92 -20.64
CA THR A 510 14.29 -1.94 -19.30
C THR A 510 14.11 -0.50 -18.80
N TYR A 511 12.91 -0.21 -18.30
CA TYR A 511 12.49 1.13 -17.91
C TYR A 511 11.75 1.09 -16.58
N THR A 512 12.01 2.04 -15.69
CA THR A 512 11.15 2.33 -14.55
C THR A 512 10.15 3.42 -14.93
N ILE A 513 8.85 3.12 -14.79
CA ILE A 513 7.75 4.01 -15.11
C ILE A 513 7.04 4.37 -13.80
N ARG A 514 7.01 5.68 -13.48
CA ARG A 514 6.20 6.24 -12.40
C ARG A 514 4.96 6.86 -13.00
N SER A 515 3.79 6.47 -12.50
CA SER A 515 2.51 7.02 -12.93
C SER A 515 1.70 7.48 -11.72
N ARG A 516 1.25 8.73 -11.75
CA ARG A 516 0.41 9.33 -10.71
C ARG A 516 -0.88 9.86 -11.35
N ALA A 517 -2.02 9.40 -10.86
CA ALA A 517 -3.33 9.85 -11.31
C ALA A 517 -4.07 10.61 -10.20
N THR A 518 -4.73 11.70 -10.58
CA THR A 518 -5.57 12.52 -9.70
C THR A 518 -6.96 12.68 -10.31
N LEU A 519 -7.98 12.23 -9.59
CA LEU A 519 -9.38 12.38 -9.99
C LEU A 519 -9.91 13.78 -9.66
N PRO A 520 -11.00 14.23 -10.33
CA PRO A 520 -11.61 15.54 -10.04
C PRO A 520 -12.09 15.68 -8.59
N GLY A 521 -12.43 14.58 -7.93
CA GLY A 521 -12.81 14.52 -6.51
C GLY A 521 -11.65 14.63 -5.53
N GLY A 522 -10.40 14.75 -6.00
CA GLY A 522 -9.19 14.87 -5.18
C GLY A 522 -8.56 13.53 -4.77
N ALA A 523 -9.24 12.41 -5.02
CA ALA A 523 -8.64 11.09 -4.85
C ALA A 523 -7.45 10.92 -5.81
N ASN A 524 -6.34 10.43 -5.28
CA ASN A 524 -5.12 10.21 -6.04
C ASN A 524 -4.58 8.80 -5.79
N ALA A 525 -3.82 8.31 -6.76
CA ALA A 525 -3.07 7.06 -6.64
C ALA A 525 -1.77 7.18 -7.44
N GLY A 526 -0.73 6.50 -6.97
CA GLY A 526 0.56 6.41 -7.65
C GLY A 526 1.06 4.98 -7.66
N LEU A 527 1.76 4.63 -8.73
CA LEU A 527 2.49 3.38 -8.86
C LEU A 527 3.85 3.62 -9.52
N GLU A 528 4.78 2.72 -9.23
CA GLU A 528 6.07 2.62 -9.90
C GLU A 528 6.25 1.17 -10.36
N ALA A 529 6.56 0.98 -11.64
CA ALA A 529 6.82 -0.35 -12.19
C ALA A 529 8.06 -0.33 -13.07
N THR A 530 8.96 -1.29 -12.86
CA THR A 530 10.06 -1.56 -13.78
C THR A 530 9.59 -2.58 -14.80
N VAL A 531 9.65 -2.22 -16.07
CA VAL A 531 9.19 -3.03 -17.20
C VAL A 531 10.33 -3.30 -18.15
N ARG A 532 10.37 -4.50 -18.70
CA ARG A 532 11.24 -4.86 -19.83
C ARG A 532 10.40 -4.94 -21.09
N LEU A 533 10.69 -4.06 -22.06
CA LEU A 533 10.08 -4.05 -23.38
C LEU A 533 10.66 -5.18 -24.24
N GLY A 534 9.81 -5.79 -25.06
CA GLY A 534 10.18 -6.91 -25.92
C GLY A 534 9.17 -8.05 -25.81
N ALA A 535 8.89 -8.71 -26.94
CA ALA A 535 7.95 -9.81 -26.98
C ALA A 535 8.54 -11.02 -26.24
N SER A 536 7.95 -11.42 -25.13
CA SER A 536 8.07 -12.82 -24.70
C SER A 536 7.40 -13.66 -25.79
N MET A 537 8.19 -14.48 -26.50
CA MET A 537 7.67 -15.40 -27.54
C MET A 537 6.60 -16.35 -26.99
N VAL A 538 6.58 -16.56 -25.68
CA VAL A 538 5.64 -17.47 -24.99
C VAL A 538 4.28 -16.81 -24.72
N ALA A 539 4.18 -15.48 -24.60
CA ALA A 539 2.97 -14.81 -24.10
C ALA A 539 2.34 -13.73 -24.99
N ARG A 540 2.92 -13.39 -26.17
CA ARG A 540 2.46 -12.28 -27.05
C ARG A 540 2.26 -10.92 -26.34
N ARG A 541 2.90 -10.71 -25.19
CA ARG A 541 2.80 -9.46 -24.41
C ARG A 541 3.81 -8.42 -24.92
N PRO A 542 3.44 -7.13 -24.96
CA PRO A 542 4.33 -6.06 -25.43
C PRO A 542 5.49 -5.74 -24.47
N PHE A 543 5.34 -6.08 -23.18
CA PHE A 543 6.34 -5.93 -22.13
C PHE A 543 6.12 -6.94 -21.00
N ARG A 544 7.12 -7.10 -20.12
CA ARG A 544 7.05 -7.84 -18.86
C ARG A 544 7.35 -6.91 -17.69
N ILE A 545 6.56 -6.95 -16.63
CA ILE A 545 6.87 -6.29 -15.37
C ILE A 545 7.91 -7.14 -14.64
N VAL A 546 9.03 -6.53 -14.27
CA VAL A 546 10.11 -7.16 -13.48
C VAL A 546 10.12 -6.70 -12.03
N ARG A 547 9.55 -5.52 -11.75
CA ARG A 547 9.35 -4.99 -10.39
C ARG A 547 8.09 -4.13 -10.35
N TRP A 548 7.33 -4.22 -9.25
CA TRP A 548 6.11 -3.45 -9.02
C TRP A 548 6.10 -2.85 -7.61
N ARG A 549 5.79 -1.55 -7.47
CA ARG A 549 5.66 -0.85 -6.19
C ARG A 549 4.39 0.00 -6.16
N ASP A 550 3.63 -0.16 -5.08
CA ASP A 550 2.38 0.54 -4.83
C ASP A 550 2.49 1.53 -3.69
N GLY A 551 1.97 2.74 -3.89
CA GLY A 551 1.78 3.71 -2.80
C GLY A 551 3.07 4.39 -2.31
N GLU A 552 4.23 4.06 -2.86
CA GLU A 552 5.50 4.74 -2.58
C GLU A 552 5.74 5.88 -3.57
N SER A 553 4.83 6.85 -3.61
CA SER A 553 5.16 8.14 -4.16
C SER A 553 5.36 9.08 -2.99
N LYS A 554 6.60 9.55 -2.81
CA LYS A 554 6.97 10.58 -1.83
C LYS A 554 5.94 11.72 -1.79
#